data_AF-A0AAD7BSA9-F1
#
_entry.id   AF-A0AAD7BSA9-F1
#
_cell.length_a   1.000
_cell.length_b   1.000
_cell.length_c   1.000
_cell.angle_alpha   90.00
_cell.angle_beta   90.00
_cell.angle_gamma   90.00
#
_symmetry.space_group_name_H-M   'P 1'
#
loop_
_entity.id
_entity.type
_entity.pdbx_description
1 polymer ?
#
loop_
_entity_poly.entity_id
_entity_poly.type
_entity_poly.pdbx_seq_one_letter_code
_entity_poly.pdbx_strand_id
1 'polypeptide(L)'
;MAALSRFLTLFSIWAAASAGTTVLHERRMNAPSGFTSRGAAPAEQMLTLRLALTSNDAAGLDAKLTSLSTPGSPEFRQWLSMEEVKAFVQPSAETMATFNAFAAANGLTPTVVSPNGDWVGITLPVSHANELFDAQFEVFSHPSMEGTITRTLSVSLPAELVGHVDVIHPTTEFTSPNPRLLPAEMGNFDKRQAKSCDTSNPAGTITPACLQALYGIPKARATQESNHLLVTGYVGQYAQRADLKQFLQLLRPDIPPTTTFTLTTLDGGVNPQNASEAGTEADLDVQYTTGIATNVPIEFLSVGTPDASFATDLLDTTIFLDGVRSPPSAMTTSYGDDESAFGASVATKICNGYKALGSRGISVIFASGDGGVRGGHDNSSVCDDNVFIPVFPASCPFLTSVGSTIGFAPEKAINFTGGGFSDVFPRAFYQGAAVSSFLARGIPKGFQGAFNTTGRGYPDVSVQGWNFEIVAGGGVGTVGGTSASSPTFASVVALINDRLVAAGKPASGAFTDITEGHNSGFECPESSVAFDATTGWDPLTGWGTPKFSELLAAAFAE
;
A
#
# COMPACT_ATOMS: atom_id res chain seq x y z
N MET A 1 -43.59 35.55 -68.64
CA MET A 1 -42.22 35.22 -68.18
C MET A 1 -42.14 35.57 -66.70
N ALA A 2 -42.30 34.58 -65.84
CA ALA A 2 -42.22 34.73 -64.38
C ALA A 2 -40.89 34.11 -63.92
N ALA A 3 -40.08 34.86 -63.16
CA ALA A 3 -38.87 34.36 -62.53
C ALA A 3 -39.16 34.23 -61.02
N LEU A 4 -39.31 32.99 -60.56
CA LEU A 4 -39.43 32.63 -59.15
C LEU A 4 -38.03 32.54 -58.54
N SER A 5 -37.78 33.34 -57.50
CA SER A 5 -36.58 33.29 -56.67
C SER A 5 -36.65 32.09 -55.71
N ARG A 6 -35.64 31.22 -55.72
CA ARG A 6 -35.51 30.09 -54.78
C ARG A 6 -34.63 30.51 -53.60
N PHE A 7 -35.23 30.65 -52.42
CA PHE A 7 -34.51 30.66 -51.15
C PHE A 7 -34.17 29.22 -50.76
N LEU A 8 -32.87 28.93 -50.60
CA LEU A 8 -32.37 27.71 -49.96
C LEU A 8 -32.28 27.96 -48.45
N THR A 9 -33.19 27.35 -47.69
CA THR A 9 -33.09 27.24 -46.23
C THR A 9 -32.15 26.09 -45.88
N LEU A 10 -30.96 26.43 -45.37
CA LEU A 10 -30.07 25.50 -44.69
C LEU A 10 -30.70 25.11 -43.35
N PHE A 11 -31.21 23.87 -43.25
CA PHE A 11 -31.54 23.26 -41.96
C PHE A 11 -30.25 22.82 -41.28
N SER A 12 -29.80 23.58 -40.31
CA SER A 12 -28.78 23.15 -39.35
C SER A 12 -29.40 22.07 -38.47
N ILE A 13 -29.06 20.81 -38.70
CA ILE A 13 -29.37 19.71 -37.77
C ILE A 13 -28.43 19.89 -36.58
N TRP A 14 -28.91 20.53 -35.52
CA TRP A 14 -28.34 20.31 -34.19
C TRP A 14 -28.68 18.87 -33.81
N ALA A 15 -27.68 17.99 -33.86
CA ALA A 15 -27.76 16.74 -33.12
C ALA A 15 -27.80 17.12 -31.64
N ALA A 16 -29.00 17.14 -31.07
CA ALA A 16 -29.13 17.11 -29.62
C ALA A 16 -28.51 15.78 -29.17
N ALA A 17 -27.33 15.84 -28.56
CA ALA A 17 -26.79 14.71 -27.83
C ALA A 17 -27.89 14.27 -26.85
N SER A 18 -28.43 13.07 -27.04
CA SER A 18 -29.33 12.52 -26.04
C SER A 18 -28.53 12.43 -24.76
N ALA A 19 -28.88 13.21 -23.74
CA ALA A 19 -28.35 13.03 -22.40
C ALA A 19 -28.69 11.59 -22.01
N GLY A 20 -27.70 10.70 -22.11
CA GLY A 20 -27.85 9.29 -21.81
C GLY A 20 -28.24 9.14 -20.34
N THR A 21 -29.02 8.12 -20.03
CA THR A 21 -29.33 7.79 -18.65
C THR A 21 -28.02 7.45 -17.93
N THR A 22 -27.69 8.16 -16.85
CA THR A 22 -26.55 7.85 -15.98
C THR A 22 -26.99 7.04 -14.76
N VAL A 23 -26.06 6.28 -14.19
CA VAL A 23 -26.26 5.49 -12.96
C VAL A 23 -25.18 5.88 -11.97
N LEU A 24 -25.58 6.27 -10.76
CA LEU A 24 -24.64 6.62 -9.69
C LEU A 24 -23.65 5.49 -9.48
N HIS A 25 -22.36 5.79 -9.61
CA HIS A 25 -21.27 4.82 -9.53
C HIS A 25 -20.58 4.88 -8.17
N GLU A 26 -20.18 6.07 -7.75
CA GLU A 26 -19.54 6.27 -6.44
C GLU A 26 -19.89 7.64 -5.87
N ARG A 27 -20.05 7.71 -4.55
CA ARG A 27 -20.34 8.97 -3.84
C ARG A 27 -19.72 8.97 -2.45
N ARG A 28 -19.18 10.11 -2.05
CA ARG A 28 -18.90 10.46 -0.67
C ARG A 28 -19.76 11.62 -0.23
N MET A 29 -20.16 11.63 1.04
CA MET A 29 -21.07 12.67 1.56
C MET A 29 -20.37 14.02 1.74
N ASN A 30 -19.11 14.01 2.18
CA ASN A 30 -18.30 15.19 2.42
C ASN A 30 -16.85 14.94 1.96
N ALA A 31 -16.12 16.01 1.67
CA ALA A 31 -14.66 15.94 1.57
C ALA A 31 -14.06 15.51 2.93
N PRO A 32 -12.94 14.77 2.96
CA PRO A 32 -12.30 14.40 4.22
C PRO A 32 -11.86 15.61 5.05
N SER A 33 -11.57 15.33 6.33
CA SER A 33 -11.02 16.34 7.24
C SER A 33 -9.80 17.05 6.64
N GLY A 34 -9.72 18.36 6.88
CA GLY A 34 -8.65 19.23 6.36
C GLY A 34 -8.84 19.70 4.90
N PHE A 35 -9.59 18.97 4.06
CA PHE A 35 -9.85 19.42 2.70
C PHE A 35 -10.96 20.47 2.66
N THR A 36 -10.69 21.58 1.98
CA THR A 36 -11.65 22.68 1.81
C THR A 36 -11.86 22.96 0.33
N SER A 37 -13.13 22.96 -0.11
CA SER A 37 -13.48 23.38 -1.47
C SER A 37 -13.18 24.86 -1.68
N ARG A 38 -12.62 25.18 -2.85
CA ARG A 38 -12.38 26.52 -3.38
C ARG A 38 -13.38 26.91 -4.46
N GLY A 39 -14.40 26.08 -4.68
CA GLY A 39 -15.43 26.25 -5.70
C GLY A 39 -15.22 25.35 -6.92
N ALA A 40 -16.10 25.52 -7.91
CA ALA A 40 -16.10 24.75 -9.15
C ALA A 40 -14.75 24.85 -9.88
N ALA A 41 -14.30 23.71 -10.41
CA ALA A 41 -13.12 23.69 -11.26
C ALA A 41 -13.40 24.43 -12.59
N PRO A 42 -12.42 25.17 -13.15
CA PRO A 42 -12.59 25.86 -14.42
C PRO A 42 -13.05 24.90 -15.53
N ALA A 43 -14.13 25.26 -16.24
CA ALA A 43 -14.75 24.41 -17.26
C ALA A 43 -13.78 23.89 -18.33
N GLU A 44 -12.83 24.74 -18.75
CA GLU A 44 -11.84 24.43 -19.80
C GLU A 44 -10.55 23.80 -19.24
N GLN A 45 -10.43 23.60 -17.93
CA GLN A 45 -9.31 22.86 -17.36
C GLN A 45 -9.34 21.44 -17.90
N MET A 46 -8.24 20.98 -18.51
CA MET A 46 -8.14 19.60 -18.97
C MET A 46 -7.93 18.67 -17.78
N LEU A 47 -8.80 17.67 -17.63
CA LEU A 47 -8.64 16.55 -16.71
C LEU A 47 -8.11 15.36 -17.47
N THR A 48 -7.17 14.63 -16.86
CA THR A 48 -6.81 13.28 -17.31
C THR A 48 -7.43 12.28 -16.36
N LEU A 49 -8.39 11.50 -16.85
CA LEU A 49 -9.05 10.44 -16.11
C LEU A 49 -8.56 9.09 -16.63
N ARG A 50 -8.23 8.17 -15.72
CA ARG A 50 -7.94 6.77 -15.95
C ARG A 50 -9.18 5.96 -15.59
N LEU A 51 -9.70 5.20 -16.54
CA LEU A 51 -10.85 4.33 -16.35
C LEU A 51 -10.34 2.89 -16.25
N ALA A 52 -10.73 2.22 -15.17
CA ALA A 52 -10.46 0.81 -15.00
C ALA A 52 -11.56 0.02 -15.70
N LEU A 53 -11.21 -0.73 -16.73
CA LEU A 53 -12.13 -1.60 -17.43
C LEU A 53 -12.31 -2.90 -16.64
N THR A 54 -13.54 -3.43 -16.69
CA THR A 54 -13.90 -4.65 -15.97
C THR A 54 -13.11 -5.84 -16.51
N SER A 55 -12.43 -6.53 -15.61
CA SER A 55 -11.64 -7.72 -15.92
C SER A 55 -12.53 -8.88 -16.38
N ASN A 56 -12.05 -9.69 -17.33
CA ASN A 56 -12.83 -10.80 -17.88
C ASN A 56 -13.02 -11.97 -16.89
N ASP A 57 -12.06 -12.26 -16.00
CA ASP A 57 -12.13 -13.41 -15.07
C ASP A 57 -11.45 -13.13 -13.72
N ALA A 58 -11.96 -12.14 -12.99
CA ALA A 58 -11.46 -11.80 -11.65
C ALA A 58 -11.60 -12.96 -10.65
N ALA A 59 -12.71 -13.70 -10.71
CA ALA A 59 -12.98 -14.85 -9.83
C ALA A 59 -12.05 -16.04 -10.12
N GLY A 60 -11.71 -16.28 -11.40
CA GLY A 60 -10.70 -17.26 -11.79
C GLY A 60 -9.33 -16.92 -11.23
N LEU A 61 -8.93 -15.64 -11.23
CA LEU A 61 -7.68 -15.21 -10.61
C LEU A 61 -7.69 -15.41 -9.08
N ASP A 62 -8.82 -15.17 -8.39
CA ASP A 62 -8.95 -15.44 -6.95
C ASP A 62 -8.75 -16.94 -6.63
N ALA A 63 -9.42 -17.81 -7.39
CA ALA A 63 -9.30 -19.25 -7.26
C ALA A 63 -7.87 -19.71 -7.57
N LYS A 64 -7.25 -19.14 -8.61
CA LYS A 64 -5.89 -19.46 -9.00
C LYS A 64 -4.90 -19.04 -7.93
N LEU A 65 -4.94 -17.78 -7.44
CA LEU A 65 -4.06 -17.32 -6.37
C LEU A 65 -4.19 -18.19 -5.11
N THR A 66 -5.42 -18.57 -4.75
CA THR A 66 -5.67 -19.48 -3.62
C THR A 66 -4.94 -20.81 -3.81
N SER A 67 -5.07 -21.43 -4.99
CA SER A 67 -4.39 -22.67 -5.33
C SER A 67 -2.87 -22.53 -5.31
N LEU A 68 -2.34 -21.41 -5.82
CA LEU A 68 -0.90 -21.10 -5.84
C LEU A 68 -0.33 -20.82 -4.46
N SER A 69 -1.14 -20.33 -3.52
CA SER A 69 -0.67 -19.84 -2.21
C SER A 69 -0.94 -20.81 -1.06
N THR A 70 -1.67 -21.91 -1.29
CA THR A 70 -2.06 -22.87 -0.25
C THR A 70 -1.07 -24.04 -0.20
N PRO A 71 -0.31 -24.23 0.89
CA PRO A 71 0.51 -25.42 1.09
C PRO A 71 -0.32 -26.71 0.94
N GLY A 72 0.26 -27.75 0.34
CA GLY A 72 -0.42 -28.99 -0.01
C GLY A 72 -1.29 -28.94 -1.28
N SER A 73 -1.47 -27.77 -1.92
CA SER A 73 -2.08 -27.69 -3.25
C SER A 73 -1.14 -28.27 -4.32
N PRO A 74 -1.65 -29.01 -5.33
CA PRO A 74 -0.83 -29.48 -6.46
C PRO A 74 -0.16 -28.35 -7.25
N GLU A 75 -0.73 -27.14 -7.19
CA GLU A 75 -0.22 -25.95 -7.90
C GLU A 75 0.54 -24.99 -6.97
N PHE A 76 0.74 -25.38 -5.71
CA PHE A 76 1.40 -24.53 -4.72
C PHE A 76 2.71 -23.99 -5.29
N ARG A 77 2.80 -22.67 -5.34
CA ARG A 77 3.92 -21.86 -5.82
C ARG A 77 4.30 -22.01 -7.30
N GLN A 78 3.41 -22.54 -8.13
CA GLN A 78 3.57 -22.54 -9.58
C GLN A 78 3.12 -21.18 -10.14
N TRP A 79 3.87 -20.13 -9.77
CA TRP A 79 3.52 -18.73 -10.04
C TRP A 79 3.31 -18.46 -11.53
N LEU A 80 2.38 -17.53 -11.79
CA LEU A 80 2.00 -17.15 -13.14
C LEU A 80 3.04 -16.23 -13.79
N SER A 81 3.22 -16.40 -15.09
CA SER A 81 3.84 -15.41 -15.96
C SER A 81 2.95 -14.17 -16.13
N MET A 82 3.52 -13.10 -16.70
CA MET A 82 2.76 -11.88 -17.05
C MET A 82 1.61 -12.19 -18.01
N GLU A 83 1.86 -13.03 -19.01
CA GLU A 83 0.87 -13.42 -20.03
C GLU A 83 -0.27 -14.25 -19.44
N GLU A 84 0.03 -15.14 -18.47
CA GLU A 84 -0.98 -15.94 -17.79
C GLU A 84 -1.87 -15.07 -16.88
N VAL A 85 -1.30 -14.12 -16.15
CA VAL A 85 -2.11 -13.15 -15.37
C VAL A 85 -2.99 -12.33 -16.30
N LYS A 86 -2.42 -11.80 -17.40
CA LYS A 86 -3.14 -11.00 -18.38
C LYS A 86 -4.40 -11.70 -18.89
N ALA A 87 -4.37 -13.03 -19.05
CA ALA A 87 -5.53 -13.80 -19.50
C ALA A 87 -6.75 -13.71 -18.56
N PHE A 88 -6.54 -13.45 -17.26
CA PHE A 88 -7.60 -13.27 -16.26
C PHE A 88 -8.04 -11.81 -16.04
N VAL A 89 -7.14 -10.86 -16.29
CA VAL A 89 -7.37 -9.45 -15.91
C VAL A 89 -7.72 -8.56 -17.09
N GLN A 90 -7.33 -8.93 -18.31
CA GLN A 90 -7.64 -8.15 -19.50
C GLN A 90 -9.16 -8.02 -19.71
N PRO A 91 -9.65 -6.90 -20.23
CA PRO A 91 -11.08 -6.76 -20.48
C PRO A 91 -11.55 -7.68 -21.60
N SER A 92 -12.83 -8.06 -21.56
CA SER A 92 -13.43 -8.84 -22.64
C SER A 92 -13.49 -8.04 -23.95
N ALA A 93 -13.59 -8.74 -25.09
CA ALA A 93 -13.78 -8.07 -26.38
C ALA A 93 -15.04 -7.21 -26.41
N GLU A 94 -16.08 -7.62 -25.67
CA GLU A 94 -17.32 -6.86 -25.50
C GLU A 94 -17.08 -5.57 -24.70
N THR A 95 -16.43 -5.65 -23.54
CA THR A 95 -16.06 -4.46 -22.74
C THR A 95 -15.25 -3.47 -23.56
N MET A 96 -14.24 -3.95 -24.30
CA MET A 96 -13.43 -3.10 -25.17
C MET A 96 -14.26 -2.47 -26.30
N ALA A 97 -15.15 -3.23 -26.94
CA ALA A 97 -15.99 -2.72 -28.01
C ALA A 97 -16.97 -1.65 -27.52
N THR A 98 -17.62 -1.91 -26.37
CA THR A 98 -18.55 -0.97 -25.73
C THR A 98 -17.83 0.32 -25.32
N PHE A 99 -16.67 0.20 -24.66
CA PHE A 99 -15.89 1.37 -24.26
C PHE A 99 -15.40 2.19 -25.45
N ASN A 100 -14.89 1.53 -26.50
CA ASN A 100 -14.42 2.24 -27.71
C ASN A 100 -15.57 2.92 -28.47
N ALA A 101 -16.75 2.31 -28.52
CA ALA A 101 -17.94 2.92 -29.10
C ALA A 101 -18.38 4.16 -28.31
N PHE A 102 -18.41 4.06 -26.97
CA PHE A 102 -18.66 5.19 -26.08
C PHE A 102 -17.64 6.31 -26.30
N ALA A 103 -16.34 5.98 -26.34
CA ALA A 103 -15.28 6.96 -26.53
C ALA A 103 -15.43 7.68 -27.88
N ALA A 104 -15.67 6.94 -28.97
CA ALA A 104 -15.87 7.51 -30.30
C ALA A 104 -17.10 8.41 -30.39
N ALA A 105 -18.22 8.00 -29.77
CA ALA A 105 -19.46 8.78 -29.75
C ALA A 105 -19.30 10.12 -29.02
N ASN A 106 -18.41 10.17 -28.04
CA ASN A 106 -18.14 11.37 -27.23
C ASN A 106 -16.84 12.09 -27.63
N GLY A 107 -16.27 11.79 -28.81
CA GLY A 107 -15.08 12.47 -29.32
C GLY A 107 -13.83 12.30 -28.44
N LEU A 108 -13.77 11.25 -27.63
CA LEU A 108 -12.65 10.93 -26.77
C LEU A 108 -11.59 10.12 -27.53
N THR A 109 -10.32 10.33 -27.18
CA THR A 109 -9.19 9.55 -27.71
C THR A 109 -8.56 8.75 -26.57
N PRO A 110 -9.05 7.52 -26.29
CA PRO A 110 -8.54 6.74 -25.18
C PRO A 110 -7.14 6.19 -25.48
N THR A 111 -6.32 6.10 -24.44
CA THR A 111 -4.97 5.54 -24.47
C THR A 111 -4.87 4.39 -23.49
N VAL A 112 -4.36 3.23 -23.90
CA VAL A 112 -4.11 2.13 -22.97
C VAL A 112 -2.91 2.49 -22.11
N VAL A 113 -3.07 2.49 -20.78
CA VAL A 113 -2.03 2.89 -19.83
C VAL A 113 -1.50 1.74 -18.97
N SER A 114 -2.08 0.54 -19.06
CA SER A 114 -1.57 -0.66 -18.39
C SER A 114 -1.11 -1.76 -19.37
N PRO A 115 -0.13 -2.61 -19.00
CA PRO A 115 0.30 -3.78 -19.78
C PRO A 115 -0.83 -4.79 -20.07
N ASN A 116 -1.77 -4.89 -19.13
CA ASN A 116 -2.90 -5.80 -19.20
C ASN A 116 -4.06 -5.28 -20.07
N GLY A 117 -4.05 -3.99 -20.44
CA GLY A 117 -5.10 -3.38 -21.25
C GLY A 117 -6.38 -3.04 -20.46
N ASP A 118 -6.35 -3.21 -19.15
CA ASP A 118 -7.46 -3.00 -18.21
C ASP A 118 -7.53 -1.57 -17.66
N TRP A 119 -6.57 -0.70 -17.98
CA TRP A 119 -6.63 0.72 -17.69
C TRP A 119 -6.49 1.55 -18.95
N VAL A 120 -7.40 2.51 -19.12
CA VAL A 120 -7.43 3.43 -20.25
C VAL A 120 -7.50 4.89 -19.78
N GLY A 121 -6.58 5.73 -20.25
CA GLY A 121 -6.56 7.16 -20.00
C GLY A 121 -7.35 7.94 -21.05
N ILE A 122 -8.18 8.88 -20.61
CA ILE A 122 -8.84 9.90 -21.44
C ILE A 122 -8.49 11.29 -20.91
N THR A 123 -8.35 12.26 -21.81
CA THR A 123 -8.10 13.66 -21.45
C THR A 123 -9.20 14.53 -22.05
N LEU A 124 -9.92 15.27 -21.20
CA LEU A 124 -11.10 16.05 -21.58
C LEU A 124 -11.30 17.26 -20.66
N PRO A 125 -11.99 18.34 -21.11
CA PRO A 125 -12.32 19.47 -20.25
C PRO A 125 -13.21 19.08 -19.06
N VAL A 126 -13.07 19.78 -17.94
CA VAL A 126 -13.94 19.62 -16.75
C VAL A 126 -15.42 19.67 -17.13
N SER A 127 -15.84 20.59 -18.00
CA SER A 127 -17.24 20.70 -18.45
C SER A 127 -17.73 19.40 -19.08
N HIS A 128 -16.92 18.82 -19.97
CA HIS A 128 -17.24 17.58 -20.65
C HIS A 128 -17.23 16.38 -19.67
N ALA A 129 -16.30 16.33 -18.72
CA ALA A 129 -16.29 15.30 -17.69
C ALA A 129 -17.54 15.36 -16.79
N ASN A 130 -17.96 16.57 -16.37
CA ASN A 130 -19.18 16.77 -15.59
C ASN A 130 -20.42 16.30 -16.36
N GLU A 131 -20.50 16.59 -17.67
CA GLU A 131 -21.61 16.16 -18.52
C GLU A 131 -21.66 14.64 -18.73
N LEU A 132 -20.53 14.00 -19.04
CA LEU A 132 -20.48 12.57 -19.32
C LEU A 132 -20.75 11.70 -18.09
N PHE A 133 -20.26 12.13 -16.94
CA PHE A 133 -20.26 11.32 -15.72
C PHE A 133 -21.22 11.83 -14.65
N ASP A 134 -22.12 12.76 -14.99
CA ASP A 134 -23.05 13.42 -14.04
C ASP A 134 -22.35 13.74 -12.71
N ALA A 135 -21.29 14.53 -12.84
CA ALA A 135 -20.35 14.85 -11.78
C ALA A 135 -20.22 16.37 -11.61
N GLN A 136 -19.61 16.77 -10.49
CA GLN A 136 -19.27 18.17 -10.23
C GLN A 136 -17.85 18.25 -9.70
N PHE A 137 -16.89 18.49 -10.61
CA PHE A 137 -15.50 18.71 -10.22
C PHE A 137 -15.29 20.10 -9.60
N GLU A 138 -14.60 20.10 -8.46
CA GLU A 138 -14.25 21.27 -7.66
C GLU A 138 -12.74 21.26 -7.39
N VAL A 139 -12.19 22.44 -7.07
CA VAL A 139 -10.81 22.59 -6.64
C VAL A 139 -10.77 22.53 -5.12
N PHE A 140 -9.92 21.68 -4.56
CA PHE A 140 -9.73 21.53 -3.13
C PHE A 140 -8.30 21.88 -2.73
N SER A 141 -8.17 22.45 -1.54
CA SER A 141 -6.86 22.67 -0.89
C SER A 141 -6.83 21.95 0.46
N HIS A 142 -5.64 21.59 0.91
CA HIS A 142 -5.39 21.04 2.24
C HIS A 142 -4.18 21.76 2.87
N PRO A 143 -4.18 22.04 4.20
CA PRO A 143 -3.07 22.75 4.84
C PRO A 143 -1.69 22.10 4.72
N SER A 144 -1.64 20.79 4.51
CA SER A 144 -0.39 20.03 4.33
C SER A 144 0.07 19.89 2.87
N MET A 145 -0.66 20.45 1.91
CA MET A 145 -0.31 20.41 0.49
C MET A 145 0.09 21.82 0.03
N GLU A 146 1.18 21.92 -0.75
CA GLU A 146 1.58 23.21 -1.35
C GLU A 146 0.64 23.64 -2.48
N GLY A 147 -0.08 22.70 -3.10
CA GLY A 147 -0.97 22.92 -4.23
C GLY A 147 -2.46 22.65 -3.94
N THR A 148 -3.22 22.53 -5.03
CA THR A 148 -4.64 22.18 -5.03
C THR A 148 -4.89 20.95 -5.88
N ILE A 149 -5.91 20.16 -5.52
CA ILE A 149 -6.37 19.02 -6.31
C ILE A 149 -7.74 19.29 -6.91
N THR A 150 -8.03 18.72 -8.07
CA THR A 150 -9.37 18.73 -8.66
C THR A 150 -10.05 17.38 -8.41
N ARG A 151 -11.20 17.39 -7.73
CA ARG A 151 -11.95 16.20 -7.32
C ARG A 151 -13.44 16.43 -7.39
N THR A 152 -14.22 15.35 -7.32
CA THR A 152 -15.67 15.42 -7.18
C THR A 152 -16.14 14.57 -6.01
N LEU A 153 -17.27 14.89 -5.41
CA LEU A 153 -17.84 14.07 -4.32
C LEU A 153 -18.78 12.98 -4.83
N SER A 154 -19.17 13.01 -6.10
CA SER A 154 -20.06 12.03 -6.71
C SER A 154 -19.73 11.88 -8.18
N VAL A 155 -19.75 10.64 -8.66
CA VAL A 155 -19.55 10.31 -10.07
C VAL A 155 -20.52 9.21 -10.48
N SER A 156 -21.05 9.30 -11.69
CA SER A 156 -21.95 8.34 -12.30
C SER A 156 -21.36 7.78 -13.59
N LEU A 157 -21.84 6.62 -13.99
CA LEU A 157 -21.52 6.02 -15.29
C LEU A 157 -22.70 6.18 -16.25
N PRO A 158 -22.45 6.51 -17.53
CA PRO A 158 -23.40 6.23 -18.60
C PRO A 158 -23.91 4.79 -18.52
N ALA A 159 -25.20 4.56 -18.71
CA ALA A 159 -25.82 3.25 -18.55
C ALA A 159 -25.13 2.16 -19.41
N GLU A 160 -24.64 2.50 -20.60
CA GLU A 160 -23.89 1.56 -21.44
C GLU A 160 -22.52 1.13 -20.87
N LEU A 161 -21.95 1.84 -19.89
CA LEU A 161 -20.66 1.50 -19.28
C LEU A 161 -20.82 0.69 -17.98
N VAL A 162 -22.03 0.55 -17.46
CA VAL A 162 -22.30 -0.24 -16.25
C VAL A 162 -21.96 -1.72 -16.53
N GLY A 163 -21.04 -2.28 -15.72
CA GLY A 163 -20.51 -3.64 -15.90
C GLY A 163 -19.32 -3.73 -16.87
N HIS A 164 -18.88 -2.60 -17.43
CA HIS A 164 -17.71 -2.50 -18.32
C HIS A 164 -16.61 -1.60 -17.75
N VAL A 165 -16.95 -0.68 -16.84
CA VAL A 165 -16.02 0.20 -16.12
C VAL A 165 -16.21 0.01 -14.62
N ASP A 166 -15.13 -0.34 -13.93
CA ASP A 166 -15.09 -0.56 -12.48
C ASP A 166 -14.75 0.72 -11.71
N VAL A 167 -13.97 1.63 -12.30
CA VAL A 167 -13.42 2.83 -11.64
C VAL A 167 -13.27 3.98 -12.63
N ILE A 168 -13.55 5.20 -12.18
CA ILE A 168 -13.09 6.45 -12.81
C ILE A 168 -12.15 7.14 -11.83
N HIS A 169 -10.88 7.29 -12.19
CA HIS A 169 -9.83 7.85 -11.34
C HIS A 169 -9.13 9.03 -12.04
N PRO A 170 -8.81 10.15 -11.39
CA PRO A 170 -9.23 10.53 -10.04
C PRO A 170 -10.66 11.08 -9.99
N THR A 171 -11.43 10.73 -8.97
CA THR A 171 -12.77 11.28 -8.72
C THR A 171 -13.03 11.56 -7.24
N THR A 172 -13.41 10.55 -6.48
CA THR A 172 -13.90 10.67 -5.10
C THR A 172 -12.81 10.46 -4.05
N GLU A 173 -11.58 10.17 -4.47
CA GLU A 173 -10.45 9.91 -3.59
C GLU A 173 -9.64 11.17 -3.25
N PHE A 174 -9.27 11.30 -1.98
CA PHE A 174 -8.59 12.46 -1.40
C PHE A 174 -7.45 11.95 -0.54
N THR A 175 -6.42 11.44 -1.20
CA THR A 175 -5.35 10.68 -0.55
C THR A 175 -4.04 11.45 -0.53
N SER A 176 -3.32 11.34 0.57
CA SER A 176 -1.97 11.88 0.75
C SER A 176 -1.07 10.75 1.24
N PRO A 177 0.10 10.52 0.62
CA PRO A 177 0.99 9.49 1.13
C PRO A 177 1.51 9.95 2.49
N ASN A 178 1.35 9.12 3.51
CA ASN A 178 1.81 9.43 4.85
C ASN A 178 2.82 8.35 5.29
N PRO A 179 4.13 8.69 5.41
CA PRO A 179 5.12 7.76 5.93
C PRO A 179 4.74 7.36 7.37
N ARG A 180 4.82 6.07 7.70
CA ARG A 180 4.42 5.54 9.02
C ARG A 180 5.60 5.55 9.99
N LEU A 181 6.13 6.76 10.16
CA LEU A 181 7.30 7.06 10.97
C LEU A 181 6.93 7.93 12.16
N LEU A 182 7.27 7.47 13.35
CA LEU A 182 7.25 8.30 14.55
C LEU A 182 8.67 8.85 14.80
N PRO A 183 8.83 10.18 14.89
CA PRO A 183 10.12 10.77 15.18
C PRO A 183 10.59 10.33 16.57
N ALA A 184 11.80 9.79 16.65
CA ALA A 184 12.58 9.78 17.88
C ALA A 184 13.83 10.65 17.66
N GLU A 185 14.52 10.95 18.76
CA GLU A 185 15.53 12.02 18.81
C GLU A 185 16.55 11.88 17.66
N MET A 186 16.61 12.88 16.78
CA MET A 186 17.74 13.08 15.87
C MET A 186 18.70 14.07 16.53
N GLY A 187 19.87 13.61 16.90
CA GLY A 187 20.88 14.42 17.58
C GLY A 187 22.29 14.00 17.18
N ASN A 188 23.30 14.78 17.54
CA ASN A 188 24.68 14.28 17.51
C ASN A 188 24.85 13.29 18.67
N PHE A 189 24.26 12.09 18.55
CA PHE A 189 24.61 10.99 19.44
C PHE A 189 26.12 10.80 19.31
N ASP A 190 26.82 10.87 20.44
CA ASP A 190 28.22 10.42 20.50
C ASP A 190 28.32 9.11 19.74
N LYS A 191 29.37 8.96 18.91
CA LYS A 191 29.71 7.82 18.04
C LYS A 191 29.82 6.47 18.79
N ARG A 192 28.78 6.08 19.51
CA ARG A 192 28.75 4.92 20.40
C ARG A 192 28.44 3.71 19.54
N GLN A 193 29.51 3.02 19.17
CA GLN A 193 29.46 1.68 18.61
C GLN A 193 28.85 0.71 19.63
N ALA A 194 27.54 0.56 19.68
CA ALA A 194 26.93 -0.63 20.27
C ALA A 194 27.15 -1.80 19.30
N LYS A 195 28.30 -2.48 19.38
CA LYS A 195 28.66 -3.63 18.53
C LYS A 195 27.84 -4.89 18.80
N SER A 196 27.05 -4.91 19.88
CA SER A 196 26.29 -6.07 20.33
C SER A 196 24.95 -5.64 20.90
N CYS A 197 23.91 -6.42 20.62
CA CYS A 197 22.61 -6.19 21.20
C CYS A 197 22.60 -6.52 22.69
N ASP A 198 22.05 -5.62 23.51
CA ASP A 198 21.69 -5.91 24.89
C ASP A 198 20.19 -6.20 24.98
N THR A 199 19.82 -7.47 24.75
CA THR A 199 18.43 -7.93 24.85
C THR A 199 17.91 -7.96 26.29
N SER A 200 18.74 -7.59 27.29
CA SER A 200 18.30 -7.47 28.68
C SER A 200 17.76 -6.08 29.02
N ASN A 201 17.97 -5.09 28.15
CA ASN A 201 17.47 -3.73 28.32
C ASN A 201 16.13 -3.52 27.57
N PRO A 202 14.99 -3.39 28.27
CA PRO A 202 13.69 -3.17 27.62
C PRO A 202 13.57 -1.85 26.86
N ALA A 203 14.40 -0.86 27.19
CA ALA A 203 14.49 0.43 26.50
C ALA A 203 15.69 0.49 25.54
N GLY A 204 16.24 -0.66 25.15
CA GLY A 204 17.40 -0.75 24.28
C GLY A 204 17.14 -0.16 22.89
N THR A 205 18.22 0.29 22.26
CA THR A 205 18.21 0.72 20.85
C THR A 205 18.18 -0.51 19.94
N ILE A 206 17.30 -0.51 18.95
CA ILE A 206 17.23 -1.55 17.93
C ILE A 206 18.29 -1.28 16.86
N THR A 207 19.18 -2.24 16.67
CA THR A 207 20.17 -2.28 15.58
C THR A 207 19.98 -3.55 14.75
N PRO A 208 20.60 -3.66 13.56
CA PRO A 208 20.59 -4.92 12.81
C PRO A 208 21.04 -6.15 13.61
N ALA A 209 22.05 -5.99 14.47
CA ALA A 209 22.53 -7.06 15.35
C ALA A 209 21.48 -7.46 16.39
N CYS A 210 20.65 -6.52 16.86
CA CYS A 210 19.53 -6.82 17.75
C CYS A 210 18.44 -7.63 17.08
N LEU A 211 18.03 -7.25 15.87
CA LEU A 211 17.01 -7.99 15.12
C LEU A 211 17.50 -9.39 14.77
N GLN A 212 18.78 -9.53 14.40
CA GLN A 212 19.40 -10.84 14.20
C GLN A 212 19.39 -11.72 15.44
N ALA A 213 19.72 -11.15 16.61
CA ALA A 213 19.73 -11.88 17.87
C ALA A 213 18.31 -12.26 18.31
N LEU A 214 17.37 -11.32 18.25
CA LEU A 214 16.00 -11.49 18.71
C LEU A 214 15.22 -12.51 17.87
N TYR A 215 15.30 -12.41 16.53
CA TYR A 215 14.52 -13.24 15.61
C TYR A 215 15.31 -14.42 15.03
N GLY A 216 16.56 -14.62 15.46
CA GLY A 216 17.43 -15.68 14.96
C GLY A 216 17.79 -15.53 13.48
N ILE A 217 17.77 -14.30 12.94
CA ILE A 217 18.08 -14.04 11.53
C ILE A 217 19.55 -14.38 11.27
N PRO A 218 19.87 -15.21 10.27
CA PRO A 218 21.24 -15.67 10.04
C PRO A 218 22.13 -14.51 9.59
N LYS A 219 23.37 -14.50 10.06
CA LYS A 219 24.43 -13.63 9.55
C LYS A 219 24.99 -14.09 8.20
N ALA A 220 24.65 -15.33 7.79
CA ALA A 220 25.07 -15.88 6.51
C ALA A 220 24.46 -15.06 5.37
N ARG A 221 25.30 -14.66 4.42
CA ARG A 221 24.93 -13.83 3.29
C ARG A 221 24.06 -14.62 2.31
N ALA A 222 23.11 -13.94 1.67
CA ALA A 222 22.38 -14.47 0.53
C ALA A 222 23.34 -14.80 -0.62
N THR A 223 22.95 -15.75 -1.47
CA THR A 223 23.78 -16.30 -2.56
C THR A 223 23.11 -16.18 -3.92
N GLN A 224 21.81 -15.91 -3.97
CA GLN A 224 21.00 -15.91 -5.18
C GLN A 224 20.73 -14.48 -5.66
N GLU A 225 21.44 -14.04 -6.70
CA GLU A 225 21.27 -12.70 -7.29
C GLU A 225 19.90 -12.51 -7.97
N SER A 226 19.20 -13.60 -8.33
CA SER A 226 17.85 -13.54 -8.88
C SER A 226 16.78 -13.18 -7.85
N ASN A 227 17.09 -13.27 -6.56
CA ASN A 227 16.22 -12.90 -5.47
C ASN A 227 16.53 -11.46 -5.03
N HIS A 228 15.71 -10.50 -5.46
CA HIS A 228 15.89 -9.09 -5.12
C HIS A 228 14.66 -8.53 -4.39
N LEU A 229 14.90 -7.53 -3.54
CA LEU A 229 13.90 -6.88 -2.71
C LEU A 229 13.72 -5.43 -3.16
N LEU A 230 12.46 -5.04 -3.36
CA LEU A 230 12.07 -3.69 -3.74
C LEU A 230 11.61 -2.88 -2.52
N VAL A 231 12.14 -1.67 -2.39
CA VAL A 231 11.69 -0.63 -1.45
C VAL A 231 11.02 0.48 -2.24
N THR A 232 9.79 0.84 -1.90
CA THR A 232 9.10 1.96 -2.56
C THR A 232 9.21 3.25 -1.73
N GLY A 233 9.43 4.38 -2.41
CA GLY A 233 9.50 5.70 -1.80
C GLY A 233 8.59 6.70 -2.51
N TYR A 234 7.82 7.46 -1.73
CA TYR A 234 6.88 8.49 -2.20
C TYR A 234 7.17 9.84 -1.50
N VAL A 235 6.55 10.93 -1.95
CA VAL A 235 6.48 12.26 -1.28
C VAL A 235 7.82 12.78 -0.74
N GLY A 236 8.78 13.01 -1.63
CA GLY A 236 10.01 13.71 -1.25
C GLY A 236 10.90 12.96 -0.26
N GLN A 237 10.66 11.67 0.00
CA GLN A 237 11.53 10.83 0.80
C GLN A 237 12.61 10.22 -0.11
N TYR A 238 13.86 10.65 0.08
CA TYR A 238 14.97 10.30 -0.79
C TYR A 238 16.04 9.51 -0.05
N ALA A 239 16.23 8.25 -0.45
CA ALA A 239 17.25 7.36 0.10
C ALA A 239 18.67 7.86 -0.25
N GLN A 240 19.52 8.00 0.75
CA GLN A 240 20.86 8.56 0.62
C GLN A 240 21.94 7.48 0.65
N ARG A 241 22.75 7.42 -0.41
CA ARG A 241 23.89 6.49 -0.48
C ARG A 241 24.95 6.80 0.57
N ALA A 242 25.13 8.08 0.91
CA ALA A 242 26.08 8.51 1.92
C ALA A 242 25.66 8.04 3.33
N ASP A 243 24.37 8.15 3.64
CA ASP A 243 23.83 7.76 4.94
C ASP A 243 23.82 6.24 5.09
N LEU A 244 23.42 5.48 4.05
CA LEU A 244 23.56 4.03 4.04
C LEU A 244 25.01 3.57 4.28
N LYS A 245 25.98 4.22 3.62
CA LYS A 245 27.40 3.91 3.83
C LYS A 245 27.80 4.13 5.30
N GLN A 246 27.40 5.24 5.90
CA GLN A 246 27.69 5.55 7.29
C GLN A 246 27.00 4.56 8.24
N PHE A 247 25.74 4.22 7.99
CA PHE A 247 24.99 3.20 8.71
C PHE A 247 25.71 1.85 8.70
N LEU A 248 26.17 1.38 7.53
CA LEU A 248 26.91 0.13 7.42
C LEU A 248 28.24 0.19 8.18
N GLN A 249 28.97 1.31 8.14
CA GLN A 249 30.21 1.48 8.91
C GLN A 249 29.98 1.42 10.42
N LEU A 250 28.84 1.94 10.90
CA LEU A 250 28.50 2.00 12.31
C LEU A 250 27.94 0.67 12.82
N LEU A 251 26.96 0.11 12.12
CA LEU A 251 26.07 -0.94 12.62
C LEU A 251 26.24 -2.29 11.90
N ARG A 252 26.90 -2.34 10.74
CA ARG A 252 27.23 -3.58 10.00
C ARG A 252 28.67 -3.59 9.47
N PRO A 253 29.69 -3.43 10.33
CA PRO A 253 31.10 -3.40 9.90
C PRO A 253 31.59 -4.71 9.27
N ASP A 254 30.78 -5.78 9.33
CA ASP A 254 30.99 -7.06 8.66
C ASP A 254 30.53 -7.07 7.18
N ILE A 255 29.86 -6.02 6.70
CA ILE A 255 29.48 -5.78 5.30
C ILE A 255 30.41 -4.72 4.70
N PRO A 256 30.82 -4.84 3.41
CA PRO A 256 31.50 -3.75 2.73
C PRO A 256 30.68 -2.44 2.80
N PRO A 257 31.26 -1.31 3.24
CA PRO A 257 30.53 -0.04 3.33
C PRO A 257 30.17 0.55 1.95
N THR A 258 30.62 -0.08 0.87
CA THR A 258 30.24 0.24 -0.52
C THR A 258 28.97 -0.48 -0.97
N THR A 259 28.43 -1.42 -0.18
CA THR A 259 27.14 -2.06 -0.47
C THR A 259 26.04 -1.01 -0.50
N THR A 260 25.20 -1.04 -1.54
CA THR A 260 24.22 0.00 -1.82
C THR A 260 23.07 -0.53 -2.66
N PHE A 261 22.02 0.29 -2.85
CA PHE A 261 20.82 -0.04 -3.62
C PHE A 261 20.92 0.44 -5.09
N THR A 262 20.14 -0.16 -5.98
CA THR A 262 19.88 0.38 -7.32
C THR A 262 18.68 1.33 -7.29
N LEU A 263 18.67 2.35 -8.15
CA LEU A 263 17.57 3.32 -8.22
C LEU A 263 16.76 3.07 -9.49
N THR A 264 15.45 3.00 -9.33
CA THR A 264 14.46 3.08 -10.41
C THR A 264 13.53 4.26 -10.12
N THR A 265 13.11 4.97 -11.17
CA THR A 265 12.20 6.12 -11.06
C THR A 265 10.97 5.87 -11.90
N LEU A 266 9.80 6.23 -11.38
CA LEU A 266 8.51 6.11 -12.03
C LEU A 266 7.76 7.44 -11.97
N ASP A 267 7.08 7.81 -13.07
CA ASP A 267 6.19 8.98 -13.17
C ASP A 267 6.75 10.30 -12.62
N GLY A 268 8.01 10.58 -12.97
CA GLY A 268 8.69 11.80 -12.55
C GLY A 268 9.38 11.71 -11.19
N GLY A 269 9.41 10.53 -10.57
CA GLY A 269 10.18 10.26 -9.37
C GLY A 269 11.65 10.65 -9.49
N VAL A 270 12.23 11.13 -8.39
CA VAL A 270 13.62 11.59 -8.29
C VAL A 270 14.25 11.10 -7.01
N ASN A 271 15.58 11.04 -6.94
CA ASN A 271 16.28 10.71 -5.71
C ASN A 271 17.53 11.59 -5.54
N PRO A 272 17.38 12.91 -5.34
CA PRO A 272 18.51 13.79 -5.09
C PRO A 272 19.36 13.28 -3.93
N GLN A 273 20.68 13.46 -4.04
CA GLN A 273 21.66 12.91 -3.08
C GLN A 273 22.25 13.99 -2.15
N ASN A 274 21.54 15.12 -2.00
CA ASN A 274 21.95 16.17 -1.07
C ASN A 274 21.44 15.81 0.32
N ALA A 275 22.30 15.91 1.34
CA ALA A 275 21.96 15.55 2.71
C ALA A 275 20.76 16.36 3.28
N SER A 276 20.53 17.58 2.79
CA SER A 276 19.37 18.39 3.19
C SER A 276 18.03 17.90 2.62
N GLU A 277 18.09 17.04 1.61
CA GLU A 277 16.94 16.41 0.96
C GLU A 277 16.80 14.95 1.40
N ALA A 278 17.61 14.48 2.35
CA ALA A 278 17.51 13.13 2.88
C ALA A 278 16.11 12.87 3.45
N GLY A 279 15.50 11.77 3.02
CA GLY A 279 14.23 11.32 3.58
C GLY A 279 14.48 10.31 4.69
N THR A 280 14.14 10.65 5.93
CA THR A 280 14.28 9.77 7.09
C THR A 280 13.60 8.41 6.88
N GLU A 281 12.43 8.42 6.23
CA GLU A 281 11.68 7.21 5.90
C GLU A 281 12.43 6.35 4.88
N ALA A 282 12.82 6.95 3.76
CA ALA A 282 13.52 6.24 2.70
C ALA A 282 14.86 5.68 3.20
N ASP A 283 15.59 6.45 4.01
CA ASP A 283 16.83 6.02 4.65
C ASP A 283 16.61 4.85 5.63
N LEU A 284 15.60 4.91 6.50
CA LEU A 284 15.23 3.80 7.38
C LEU A 284 14.99 2.51 6.57
N ASP A 285 14.13 2.58 5.56
CA ASP A 285 13.74 1.43 4.75
C ASP A 285 14.96 0.82 4.03
N VAL A 286 15.79 1.63 3.36
CA VAL A 286 16.97 1.10 2.64
C VAL A 286 18.06 0.61 3.58
N GLN A 287 18.21 1.22 4.76
CA GLN A 287 19.21 0.83 5.75
C GLN A 287 18.89 -0.51 6.39
N TYR A 288 17.65 -0.72 6.79
CA TYR A 288 17.26 -1.99 7.41
C TYR A 288 17.08 -3.11 6.39
N THR A 289 16.66 -2.82 5.16
CA THR A 289 16.68 -3.84 4.10
C THR A 289 18.09 -4.29 3.74
N THR A 290 18.98 -3.35 3.44
CA THR A 290 20.40 -3.66 3.15
C THR A 290 21.11 -4.28 4.36
N GLY A 291 20.80 -3.76 5.54
CA GLY A 291 21.42 -4.11 6.80
C GLY A 291 20.91 -5.40 7.44
N ILE A 292 19.77 -5.96 7.01
CA ILE A 292 19.28 -7.27 7.47
C ILE A 292 19.44 -8.32 6.38
N ALA A 293 18.92 -8.06 5.18
CA ALA A 293 18.96 -8.95 4.02
C ALA A 293 20.34 -8.94 3.34
N THR A 294 21.36 -9.33 4.10
CA THR A 294 22.76 -9.19 3.69
C THR A 294 23.02 -9.91 2.35
N ASN A 295 23.47 -9.16 1.34
CA ASN A 295 23.78 -9.63 -0.01
C ASN A 295 22.55 -9.99 -0.88
N VAL A 296 21.33 -9.67 -0.44
CA VAL A 296 20.16 -9.59 -1.34
C VAL A 296 20.26 -8.25 -2.10
N PRO A 297 20.17 -8.23 -3.44
CA PRO A 297 20.09 -6.99 -4.19
C PRO A 297 18.87 -6.16 -3.76
N ILE A 298 19.11 -4.90 -3.39
CA ILE A 298 18.06 -3.95 -2.98
C ILE A 298 17.84 -2.94 -4.11
N GLU A 299 16.58 -2.79 -4.50
CA GLU A 299 16.13 -1.77 -5.44
C GLU A 299 15.28 -0.74 -4.69
N PHE A 300 15.54 0.55 -4.92
CA PHE A 300 14.72 1.66 -4.44
C PHE A 300 13.95 2.25 -5.62
N LEU A 301 12.63 2.17 -5.57
CA LEU A 301 11.72 2.74 -6.55
C LEU A 301 11.16 4.06 -6.02
N SER A 302 11.61 5.16 -6.59
CA SER A 302 11.04 6.49 -6.33
C SER A 302 9.91 6.77 -7.31
N VAL A 303 8.72 7.06 -6.77
CA VAL A 303 7.50 7.18 -7.55
C VAL A 303 6.93 8.60 -7.45
N GLY A 304 6.48 9.10 -8.60
CA GLY A 304 5.61 10.27 -8.67
C GLY A 304 6.31 11.59 -8.44
N THR A 305 5.50 12.65 -8.45
CA THR A 305 5.89 14.02 -8.08
C THR A 305 5.19 14.42 -6.80
N PRO A 306 5.63 15.45 -6.06
CA PRO A 306 4.96 15.90 -4.84
C PRO A 306 3.46 16.23 -4.98
N ASP A 307 2.99 16.53 -6.20
CA ASP A 307 1.60 16.86 -6.50
C ASP A 307 0.72 15.65 -6.88
N ALA A 308 1.30 14.45 -7.01
CA ALA A 308 0.54 13.24 -7.31
C ALA A 308 -0.23 12.77 -6.07
N SER A 309 -1.46 12.27 -6.27
CA SER A 309 -2.21 11.67 -5.16
C SER A 309 -1.68 10.28 -4.85
N PHE A 310 -1.74 9.88 -3.58
CA PHE A 310 -1.22 8.57 -3.16
C PHE A 310 -1.88 7.40 -3.88
N ALA A 311 -3.20 7.47 -4.11
CA ALA A 311 -3.91 6.47 -4.91
C ALA A 311 -3.34 6.32 -6.33
N THR A 312 -2.90 7.43 -6.93
CA THR A 312 -2.24 7.42 -8.25
C THR A 312 -0.88 6.74 -8.15
N ASP A 313 -0.07 7.07 -7.15
CA ASP A 313 1.27 6.49 -6.99
C ASP A 313 1.21 4.97 -6.71
N LEU A 314 0.27 4.52 -5.88
CA LEU A 314 0.04 3.10 -5.64
C LEU A 314 -0.43 2.38 -6.91
N LEU A 315 -1.36 2.99 -7.65
CA LEU A 315 -1.85 2.44 -8.91
C LEU A 315 -0.70 2.31 -9.92
N ASP A 316 0.09 3.36 -10.11
CA ASP A 316 1.19 3.36 -11.06
C ASP A 316 2.28 2.36 -10.67
N THR A 317 2.56 2.22 -9.37
CA THR A 317 3.46 1.18 -8.87
C THR A 317 2.95 -0.22 -9.23
N THR A 318 1.66 -0.51 -9.04
CA THR A 318 1.09 -1.81 -9.41
C THR A 318 1.14 -2.06 -10.91
N ILE A 319 0.77 -1.07 -11.72
CA ILE A 319 0.79 -1.15 -13.19
C ILE A 319 2.22 -1.36 -13.70
N PHE A 320 3.20 -0.64 -13.14
CA PHE A 320 4.60 -0.79 -13.48
C PHE A 320 5.09 -2.21 -13.21
N LEU A 321 4.85 -2.73 -12.01
CA LEU A 321 5.29 -4.07 -11.61
C LEU A 321 4.62 -5.19 -12.42
N ASP A 322 3.36 -5.02 -12.83
CA ASP A 322 2.69 -5.92 -13.76
C ASP A 322 3.43 -6.04 -15.09
N GLY A 323 4.06 -4.96 -15.56
CA GLY A 323 4.85 -4.93 -16.80
C GLY A 323 6.29 -5.44 -16.67
N VAL A 324 6.79 -5.64 -15.45
CA VAL A 324 8.16 -6.14 -15.22
C VAL A 324 8.19 -7.65 -15.46
N ARG A 325 8.92 -8.10 -16.49
CA ARG A 325 9.01 -9.53 -16.86
C ARG A 325 9.52 -10.43 -15.72
N SER A 326 10.51 -9.95 -14.97
CA SER A 326 11.12 -10.65 -13.84
C SER A 326 11.01 -9.74 -12.61
N PRO A 327 9.86 -9.76 -11.92
CA PRO A 327 9.60 -8.84 -10.81
C PRO A 327 10.44 -9.19 -9.58
N PRO A 328 10.51 -8.27 -8.58
CA PRO A 328 11.09 -8.58 -7.28
C PRO A 328 10.39 -9.75 -6.60
N SER A 329 11.13 -10.48 -5.77
CA SER A 329 10.55 -11.59 -5.00
C SER A 329 9.76 -11.08 -3.78
N ALA A 330 10.09 -9.89 -3.31
CA ALA A 330 9.40 -9.18 -2.24
C ALA A 330 9.45 -7.67 -2.46
N MET A 331 8.39 -6.98 -2.07
CA MET A 331 8.36 -5.53 -2.01
C MET A 331 7.90 -5.07 -0.63
N THR A 332 8.48 -3.98 -0.14
CA THR A 332 8.10 -3.33 1.12
C THR A 332 7.74 -1.87 0.87
N THR A 333 6.64 -1.46 1.49
CA THR A 333 6.12 -0.11 1.44
C THR A 333 5.72 0.33 2.83
N SER A 334 6.19 1.51 3.22
CA SER A 334 6.03 2.03 4.57
C SER A 334 5.08 3.26 4.61
N TYR A 335 4.11 3.28 3.70
CA TYR A 335 3.13 4.36 3.53
C TYR A 335 1.71 3.83 3.62
N GLY A 336 0.81 4.66 4.13
CA GLY A 336 -0.63 4.39 4.13
C GLY A 336 -1.43 5.68 4.25
N ASP A 337 -2.74 5.57 4.06
CA ASP A 337 -3.71 6.61 4.40
C ASP A 337 -4.99 5.94 4.94
N ASP A 338 -5.92 6.72 5.50
CA ASP A 338 -7.19 6.18 5.96
C ASP A 338 -7.89 5.45 4.79
N GLU A 339 -8.46 4.26 5.04
CA GLU A 339 -9.14 3.49 3.99
C GLU A 339 -10.28 4.29 3.34
N SER A 340 -10.95 5.13 4.13
CA SER A 340 -12.02 6.04 3.68
C SER A 340 -11.54 7.20 2.78
N ALA A 341 -10.23 7.44 2.70
CA ALA A 341 -9.65 8.46 1.82
C ALA A 341 -9.67 8.03 0.35
N PHE A 342 -9.60 6.71 0.06
CA PHE A 342 -9.44 6.17 -1.29
C PHE A 342 -10.75 6.04 -2.08
N GLY A 343 -11.91 5.83 -1.45
CA GLY A 343 -13.07 5.35 -2.20
C GLY A 343 -12.97 3.84 -2.48
N ALA A 344 -14.10 3.15 -2.43
CA ALA A 344 -14.13 1.69 -2.42
C ALA A 344 -13.71 1.09 -3.77
N SER A 345 -14.06 1.77 -4.88
CA SER A 345 -13.81 1.29 -6.24
C SER A 345 -12.31 1.22 -6.56
N VAL A 346 -11.58 2.32 -6.36
CA VAL A 346 -10.13 2.40 -6.62
C VAL A 346 -9.33 1.60 -5.60
N ALA A 347 -9.72 1.59 -4.31
CA ALA A 347 -9.07 0.73 -3.31
C ALA A 347 -9.17 -0.75 -3.71
N THR A 348 -10.34 -1.18 -4.17
CA THR A 348 -10.56 -2.54 -4.68
C THR A 348 -9.70 -2.83 -5.91
N LYS A 349 -9.61 -1.91 -6.87
CA LYS A 349 -8.81 -2.14 -8.09
C LYS A 349 -7.31 -2.15 -7.81
N ILE A 350 -6.79 -1.28 -6.93
CA ILE A 350 -5.40 -1.31 -6.46
C ILE A 350 -5.11 -2.64 -5.75
N CYS A 351 -6.02 -3.09 -4.87
CA CYS A 351 -5.87 -4.36 -4.16
C CYS A 351 -5.93 -5.58 -5.11
N ASN A 352 -6.72 -5.52 -6.18
CA ASN A 352 -6.69 -6.50 -7.27
C ASN A 352 -5.36 -6.47 -8.04
N GLY A 353 -4.70 -5.31 -8.16
CA GLY A 353 -3.32 -5.22 -8.64
C GLY A 353 -2.36 -5.99 -7.74
N TYR A 354 -2.44 -5.83 -6.42
CA TYR A 354 -1.63 -6.64 -5.49
C TYR A 354 -1.93 -8.15 -5.57
N LYS A 355 -3.18 -8.54 -5.83
CA LYS A 355 -3.54 -9.93 -6.16
C LYS A 355 -2.81 -10.43 -7.41
N ALA A 356 -2.81 -9.64 -8.47
CA ALA A 356 -2.07 -9.96 -9.70
C ALA A 356 -0.57 -10.13 -9.41
N LEU A 357 0.04 -9.19 -8.69
CA LEU A 357 1.44 -9.28 -8.24
C LEU A 357 1.72 -10.54 -7.39
N GLY A 358 0.87 -10.85 -6.42
CA GLY A 358 0.97 -12.05 -5.58
C GLY A 358 0.88 -13.35 -6.39
N SER A 359 0.04 -13.38 -7.43
CA SER A 359 -0.07 -14.56 -8.32
C SER A 359 1.19 -14.80 -9.16
N ARG A 360 2.02 -13.77 -9.31
CA ARG A 360 3.35 -13.83 -9.95
C ARG A 360 4.48 -14.11 -8.97
N GLY A 361 4.15 -14.41 -7.70
CA GLY A 361 5.10 -14.81 -6.66
C GLY A 361 5.75 -13.65 -5.91
N ILE A 362 5.22 -12.42 -6.05
CA ILE A 362 5.73 -11.25 -5.32
C ILE A 362 5.13 -11.23 -3.92
N SER A 363 5.97 -11.23 -2.89
CA SER A 363 5.51 -10.97 -1.52
C SER A 363 5.30 -9.47 -1.32
N VAL A 364 4.05 -9.01 -1.36
CA VAL A 364 3.68 -7.61 -1.15
C VAL A 364 3.54 -7.33 0.35
N ILE A 365 4.34 -6.42 0.90
CA ILE A 365 4.45 -6.17 2.34
C ILE A 365 4.25 -4.68 2.63
N PHE A 366 3.34 -4.38 3.55
CA PHE A 366 3.02 -3.01 3.94
C PHE A 366 3.08 -2.81 5.46
N ALA A 367 3.54 -1.63 5.88
CA ALA A 367 3.40 -1.18 7.27
C ALA A 367 1.91 -1.03 7.64
N SER A 368 1.52 -1.46 8.84
CA SER A 368 0.10 -1.48 9.23
C SER A 368 -0.46 -0.12 9.67
N GLY A 369 0.40 0.85 9.96
CA GLY A 369 0.04 2.20 10.39
C GLY A 369 0.48 2.51 11.83
N ASP A 370 0.47 3.79 12.18
CA ASP A 370 1.00 4.30 13.47
C ASP A 370 -0.05 5.05 14.31
N GLY A 371 -1.33 4.98 13.92
CA GLY A 371 -2.42 5.60 14.68
C GLY A 371 -3.08 4.69 15.72
N GLY A 372 -2.63 3.44 15.86
CA GLY A 372 -3.41 2.41 16.56
C GLY A 372 -4.68 2.07 15.78
N VAL A 373 -5.85 2.23 16.41
CA VAL A 373 -7.16 2.09 15.74
C VAL A 373 -7.67 3.39 15.10
N ARG A 374 -6.86 4.45 15.09
CA ARG A 374 -7.26 5.81 14.65
C ARG A 374 -6.75 6.16 13.25
N GLY A 375 -6.51 5.18 12.39
CA GLY A 375 -6.05 5.44 11.03
C GLY A 375 -4.68 6.11 11.00
N GLY A 376 -4.53 7.15 10.18
CA GLY A 376 -3.33 7.97 10.06
C GLY A 376 -3.17 9.08 11.11
N HIS A 377 -4.01 9.13 12.14
CA HIS A 377 -4.10 10.27 13.05
C HIS A 377 -3.39 10.02 14.39
N ASP A 378 -2.65 11.04 14.84
CA ASP A 378 -1.82 11.03 16.06
C ASP A 378 -2.45 11.81 17.23
N ASN A 379 -3.59 12.48 17.03
CA ASN A 379 -4.22 13.35 18.01
C ASN A 379 -5.61 12.85 18.47
N SER A 380 -6.06 13.35 19.61
CA SER A 380 -7.32 12.96 20.26
C SER A 380 -8.60 13.50 19.60
N SER A 381 -8.49 14.23 18.48
CA SER A 381 -9.67 14.81 17.80
C SER A 381 -10.46 13.79 16.98
N VAL A 382 -9.89 12.59 16.75
CA VAL A 382 -10.53 11.48 16.02
C VAL A 382 -11.49 10.66 16.92
N CYS A 383 -12.01 11.31 17.95
CA CYS A 383 -13.01 10.76 18.88
C CYS A 383 -14.45 10.96 18.39
N ASP A 384 -14.67 11.49 17.19
CA ASP A 384 -16.02 11.64 16.65
C ASP A 384 -16.61 10.23 16.40
N ASP A 385 -17.66 9.90 17.18
CA ASP A 385 -18.49 8.70 17.10
C ASP A 385 -17.90 7.35 17.57
N ASN A 386 -16.73 7.30 18.23
CA ASN A 386 -16.10 6.05 18.71
C ASN A 386 -15.91 4.98 17.59
N VAL A 387 -15.65 5.41 16.35
CA VAL A 387 -15.45 4.51 15.20
C VAL A 387 -13.95 4.31 14.95
N PHE A 388 -13.54 3.06 14.73
CA PHE A 388 -12.17 2.70 14.37
C PHE A 388 -11.95 2.97 12.89
N ILE A 389 -10.77 3.48 12.55
CA ILE A 389 -10.44 3.89 11.19
C ILE A 389 -9.39 2.93 10.63
N PRO A 390 -9.76 2.05 9.68
CA PRO A 390 -8.80 1.19 9.02
C PRO A 390 -7.86 1.98 8.10
N VAL A 391 -6.66 1.45 7.87
CA VAL A 391 -5.62 2.04 6.99
C VAL A 391 -5.48 1.20 5.72
N PHE A 392 -5.42 1.86 4.57
CA PHE A 392 -5.10 1.25 3.29
C PHE A 392 -3.69 1.71 2.83
N PRO A 393 -2.85 0.84 2.22
CA PRO A 393 -3.15 -0.53 1.78
C PRO A 393 -3.19 -1.64 2.82
N ALA A 394 -2.78 -1.39 4.08
CA ALA A 394 -2.68 -2.42 5.12
C ALA A 394 -3.92 -3.32 5.30
N SER A 395 -5.11 -2.81 4.99
CA SER A 395 -6.39 -3.54 5.02
C SER A 395 -6.65 -4.47 3.82
N CYS A 396 -5.85 -4.41 2.75
CA CYS A 396 -6.00 -5.27 1.57
C CYS A 396 -5.71 -6.75 1.93
N PRO A 397 -6.58 -7.71 1.51
CA PRO A 397 -6.39 -9.14 1.78
C PRO A 397 -5.34 -9.84 0.91
N PHE A 398 -4.71 -9.16 -0.05
CA PHE A 398 -3.74 -9.77 -0.97
C PHE A 398 -2.28 -9.35 -0.69
N LEU A 399 -2.03 -8.81 0.50
CA LEU A 399 -0.71 -8.42 0.98
C LEU A 399 -0.51 -8.86 2.43
N THR A 400 0.74 -8.78 2.89
CA THR A 400 1.11 -8.97 4.30
C THR A 400 1.22 -7.62 4.98
N SER A 401 0.33 -7.36 5.94
CA SER A 401 0.32 -6.16 6.79
C SER A 401 1.16 -6.40 8.04
N VAL A 402 2.11 -5.51 8.32
CA VAL A 402 3.13 -5.67 9.37
C VAL A 402 2.95 -4.61 10.46
N GLY A 403 2.58 -5.06 11.65
CA GLY A 403 2.51 -4.24 12.85
C GLY A 403 3.83 -4.16 13.63
N SER A 404 3.77 -3.46 14.75
CA SER A 404 4.93 -3.16 15.59
C SER A 404 4.84 -3.77 16.99
N THR A 405 6.01 -4.19 17.49
CA THR A 405 6.26 -4.56 18.88
C THR A 405 7.34 -3.66 19.49
N ILE A 406 7.52 -3.77 20.81
CA ILE A 406 8.56 -3.10 21.59
C ILE A 406 9.13 -4.01 22.68
N GLY A 407 10.42 -3.83 22.96
CA GLY A 407 11.11 -4.46 24.09
C GLY A 407 11.59 -5.89 23.77
N PHE A 408 12.49 -6.43 24.59
CA PHE A 408 13.17 -7.70 24.32
C PHE A 408 12.80 -8.84 25.29
N ALA A 409 12.33 -8.51 26.49
CA ALA A 409 12.16 -9.47 27.59
C ALA A 409 11.07 -9.02 28.59
N PRO A 410 9.78 -9.14 28.26
CA PRO A 410 9.26 -9.70 27.01
C PRO A 410 9.11 -8.64 25.92
N GLU A 411 9.09 -9.10 24.68
CA GLU A 411 8.59 -8.35 23.53
C GLU A 411 7.06 -8.23 23.64
N LYS A 412 6.52 -7.01 23.50
CA LYS A 412 5.09 -6.71 23.66
C LYS A 412 4.57 -5.86 22.51
N ALA A 413 3.26 -5.83 22.33
CA ALA A 413 2.66 -4.87 21.41
C ALA A 413 2.95 -3.41 21.83
N ILE A 414 3.12 -2.53 20.83
CA ILE A 414 3.27 -1.09 21.07
C ILE A 414 1.96 -0.35 20.78
N ASN A 415 1.69 0.69 21.54
CA ASN A 415 0.40 1.37 21.57
C ASN A 415 -0.04 2.00 20.24
N PHE A 416 0.93 2.43 19.41
CA PHE A 416 0.66 3.04 18.11
C PHE A 416 0.47 2.04 16.97
N THR A 417 0.75 0.75 17.17
CA THR A 417 0.70 -0.23 16.08
C THR A 417 -0.69 -0.28 15.45
N GLY A 418 -0.74 -0.07 14.14
CA GLY A 418 -1.95 -0.07 13.35
C GLY A 418 -2.58 -1.45 13.32
N GLY A 419 -3.89 -1.52 13.51
CA GLY A 419 -4.63 -2.78 13.49
C GLY A 419 -6.13 -2.54 13.59
N GLY A 420 -6.92 -3.46 13.03
CA GLY A 420 -8.36 -3.31 12.97
C GLY A 420 -9.03 -4.18 11.91
N PHE A 421 -10.20 -3.74 11.46
CA PHE A 421 -11.01 -4.42 10.46
C PHE A 421 -11.37 -3.44 9.35
N SER A 422 -11.22 -3.89 8.11
CA SER A 422 -11.58 -3.12 6.91
C SER A 422 -13.09 -2.84 6.83
N ASP A 423 -13.45 -1.66 6.35
CA ASP A 423 -14.80 -1.29 5.95
C ASP A 423 -15.08 -1.56 4.46
N VAL A 424 -14.03 -1.70 3.64
CA VAL A 424 -14.12 -1.96 2.19
C VAL A 424 -14.01 -3.45 1.86
N PHE A 425 -13.04 -4.14 2.45
CA PHE A 425 -12.69 -5.51 2.09
C PHE A 425 -13.36 -6.51 3.03
N PRO A 426 -14.11 -7.49 2.49
CA PRO A 426 -14.67 -8.56 3.31
C PRO A 426 -13.56 -9.43 3.90
N ARG A 427 -13.88 -10.12 5.00
CA ARG A 427 -12.96 -11.08 5.63
C ARG A 427 -12.45 -12.09 4.62
N ALA A 428 -11.13 -12.17 4.49
CA ALA A 428 -10.50 -13.16 3.63
C ALA A 428 -10.75 -14.58 4.12
N PHE A 429 -10.91 -15.54 3.20
CA PHE A 429 -11.25 -16.93 3.53
C PHE A 429 -10.22 -17.57 4.49
N TYR A 430 -8.94 -17.26 4.32
CA TYR A 430 -7.84 -17.81 5.12
C TYR A 430 -7.83 -17.27 6.56
N GLN A 431 -8.53 -16.15 6.85
CA GLN A 431 -8.65 -15.59 8.19
C GLN A 431 -9.92 -16.03 8.93
N GLY A 432 -10.79 -16.80 8.29
CA GLY A 432 -12.12 -17.14 8.80
C GLY A 432 -12.10 -17.72 10.22
N ALA A 433 -11.23 -18.71 10.46
CA ALA A 433 -11.09 -19.36 11.76
C ALA A 433 -10.48 -18.44 12.82
N ALA A 434 -9.37 -17.78 12.48
CA ALA A 434 -8.64 -16.85 13.34
C ALA A 434 -9.54 -15.71 13.84
N VAL A 435 -10.20 -15.00 12.93
CA VAL A 435 -11.08 -13.88 13.27
C VAL A 435 -12.30 -14.34 14.07
N SER A 436 -12.89 -15.49 13.73
CA SER A 436 -14.04 -16.00 14.49
C SER A 436 -13.67 -16.36 15.92
N SER A 437 -12.47 -16.94 16.12
CA SER A 437 -11.93 -17.20 17.45
C SER A 437 -11.68 -15.91 18.23
N PHE A 438 -11.11 -14.89 17.58
CA PHE A 438 -10.93 -13.56 18.17
C PHE A 438 -12.26 -12.96 18.64
N LEU A 439 -13.26 -12.88 17.76
CA LEU A 439 -14.56 -12.28 18.05
C LEU A 439 -15.35 -13.06 19.11
N ALA A 440 -15.16 -14.38 19.20
CA ALA A 440 -15.81 -15.22 20.20
C ALA A 440 -15.37 -14.91 21.65
N ARG A 441 -14.23 -14.23 21.85
CA ARG A 441 -13.78 -13.77 23.18
C ARG A 441 -14.60 -12.59 23.72
N GLY A 442 -15.40 -11.96 22.87
CA GLY A 442 -16.21 -10.80 23.19
C GLY A 442 -15.51 -9.49 22.87
N ILE A 443 -16.29 -8.53 22.36
CA ILE A 443 -15.85 -7.16 22.13
C ILE A 443 -16.02 -6.38 23.44
N PRO A 444 -15.01 -5.63 23.92
CA PRO A 444 -15.16 -4.81 25.12
C PRO A 444 -16.36 -3.87 25.01
N LYS A 445 -17.07 -3.63 26.12
CA LYS A 445 -18.36 -2.92 26.12
C LYS A 445 -18.30 -1.53 25.46
N GLY A 446 -17.18 -0.82 25.57
CA GLY A 446 -16.97 0.50 24.96
C GLY A 446 -16.79 0.51 23.43
N PHE A 447 -16.60 -0.65 22.79
CA PHE A 447 -16.31 -0.76 21.35
C PHE A 447 -17.36 -1.52 20.55
N GLN A 448 -18.55 -1.73 21.11
CA GLN A 448 -19.62 -2.37 20.36
C GLN A 448 -20.05 -1.47 19.21
N GLY A 449 -19.91 -1.97 17.97
CA GLY A 449 -20.20 -1.20 16.76
C GLY A 449 -19.09 -0.24 16.32
N ALA A 450 -17.94 -0.22 17.02
CA ALA A 450 -16.81 0.64 16.66
C ALA A 450 -16.10 0.20 15.38
N PHE A 451 -16.24 -1.06 14.95
CA PHE A 451 -15.55 -1.59 13.77
C PHE A 451 -16.39 -2.64 13.03
N ASN A 452 -16.09 -2.81 11.74
CA ASN A 452 -16.74 -3.82 10.90
C ASN A 452 -16.23 -5.25 11.18
N THR A 453 -16.94 -5.97 12.05
CA THR A 453 -16.61 -7.38 12.39
C THR A 453 -16.61 -8.36 11.21
N THR A 454 -17.15 -7.97 10.05
CA THR A 454 -17.18 -8.80 8.84
C THR A 454 -16.03 -8.53 7.87
N GLY A 455 -15.22 -7.50 8.14
CA GLY A 455 -14.11 -7.09 7.29
C GLY A 455 -12.84 -7.93 7.42
N ARG A 456 -11.87 -7.66 6.55
CA ARG A 456 -10.49 -8.17 6.64
C ARG A 456 -9.84 -7.65 7.93
N GLY A 457 -9.37 -8.55 8.79
CA GLY A 457 -8.68 -8.21 10.02
C GLY A 457 -7.18 -8.07 9.80
N TYR A 458 -6.52 -7.03 10.31
CA TYR A 458 -5.08 -6.77 10.16
C TYR A 458 -4.48 -6.22 11.47
N PRO A 459 -3.15 -6.30 11.71
CA PRO A 459 -2.10 -6.79 10.83
C PRO A 459 -2.08 -8.33 10.69
N ASP A 460 -1.25 -8.85 9.80
CA ASP A 460 -1.03 -10.30 9.65
C ASP A 460 0.09 -10.80 10.56
N VAL A 461 1.09 -9.95 10.81
CA VAL A 461 2.32 -10.24 11.56
C VAL A 461 2.81 -8.96 12.25
N SER A 462 3.76 -9.07 13.18
CA SER A 462 4.45 -7.89 13.75
C SER A 462 5.96 -8.08 13.88
N VAL A 463 6.68 -6.97 13.99
CA VAL A 463 8.14 -6.91 14.21
C VAL A 463 8.45 -5.71 15.11
N GLN A 464 9.60 -5.67 15.81
CA GLN A 464 10.06 -4.49 16.53
C GLN A 464 9.86 -3.23 15.69
N GLY A 465 9.31 -2.18 16.30
CA GLY A 465 9.01 -0.93 15.61
C GLY A 465 9.44 0.31 16.39
N TRP A 466 10.27 0.20 17.42
CA TRP A 466 10.64 1.35 18.25
C TRP A 466 12.15 1.44 18.48
N ASN A 467 12.68 2.67 18.57
CA ASN A 467 14.09 2.96 18.83
C ASN A 467 15.10 2.37 17.81
N PHE A 468 14.76 2.36 16.52
CA PHE A 468 15.64 1.92 15.44
C PHE A 468 16.73 2.95 15.19
N GLU A 469 18.00 2.59 15.36
CA GLU A 469 19.13 3.48 15.06
C GLU A 469 19.34 3.59 13.55
N ILE A 470 19.28 4.82 13.02
CA ILE A 470 19.47 5.12 11.61
C ILE A 470 20.47 6.25 11.41
N VAL A 471 20.89 6.44 10.17
CA VAL A 471 21.57 7.66 9.72
C VAL A 471 20.64 8.40 8.76
N ALA A 472 20.42 9.69 8.93
CA ALA A 472 19.65 10.49 7.98
C ALA A 472 20.24 11.91 7.90
N GLY A 473 20.50 12.37 6.67
CA GLY A 473 21.13 13.67 6.43
C GLY A 473 22.50 13.82 7.09
N GLY A 474 23.25 12.71 7.21
CA GLY A 474 24.54 12.61 7.92
C GLY A 474 24.46 12.56 9.46
N GLY A 475 23.28 12.74 10.05
CA GLY A 475 23.04 12.64 11.49
C GLY A 475 22.68 11.21 11.90
N VAL A 476 23.13 10.78 13.08
CA VAL A 476 22.71 9.50 13.67
C VAL A 476 21.52 9.78 14.58
N GLY A 477 20.49 8.95 14.59
CA GLY A 477 19.34 9.14 15.46
C GLY A 477 18.56 7.85 15.63
N THR A 478 17.47 7.91 16.37
CA THR A 478 16.52 6.81 16.42
C THR A 478 15.19 7.19 15.79
N VAL A 479 14.49 6.19 15.26
CA VAL A 479 13.13 6.32 14.75
C VAL A 479 12.26 5.16 15.24
N GLY A 480 10.95 5.30 15.12
CA GLY A 480 10.00 4.22 15.35
C GLY A 480 8.85 4.28 14.34
N GLY A 481 7.89 3.39 14.49
CA GLY A 481 6.77 3.22 13.58
C GLY A 481 6.76 1.85 12.93
N THR A 482 5.61 1.49 12.36
CA THR A 482 5.44 0.29 11.55
C THR A 482 6.29 0.33 10.27
N SER A 483 6.76 1.51 9.87
CA SER A 483 7.81 1.71 8.86
C SER A 483 9.14 1.05 9.22
N ALA A 484 9.46 0.82 10.49
CA ALA A 484 10.65 0.05 10.86
C ALA A 484 10.40 -1.47 10.78
N SER A 485 9.18 -1.88 11.09
CA SER A 485 8.73 -3.27 11.13
C SER A 485 8.65 -3.90 9.72
N SER A 486 8.02 -3.20 8.77
CA SER A 486 7.79 -3.64 7.38
C SER A 486 9.07 -4.03 6.62
N PRO A 487 10.10 -3.17 6.48
CA PRO A 487 11.35 -3.50 5.79
C PRO A 487 12.15 -4.60 6.51
N THR A 488 12.05 -4.67 7.85
CA THR A 488 12.66 -5.76 8.61
C THR A 488 12.01 -7.11 8.28
N PHE A 489 10.67 -7.16 8.24
CA PHE A 489 9.95 -8.38 7.86
C PHE A 489 10.24 -8.78 6.40
N ALA A 490 10.23 -7.81 5.48
CA ALA A 490 10.57 -8.05 4.09
C ALA A 490 11.99 -8.60 3.92
N SER A 491 12.93 -8.16 4.74
CA SER A 491 14.30 -8.70 4.76
C SER A 491 14.35 -10.16 5.19
N VAL A 492 13.53 -10.55 6.17
CA VAL A 492 13.38 -11.95 6.59
C VAL A 492 12.82 -12.79 5.46
N VAL A 493 11.77 -12.31 4.78
CA VAL A 493 11.17 -12.97 3.62
C VAL A 493 12.19 -13.13 2.49
N ALA A 494 12.95 -12.09 2.16
CA ALA A 494 13.97 -12.16 1.12
C ALA A 494 15.09 -13.17 1.45
N LEU A 495 15.52 -13.27 2.71
CA LEU A 495 16.50 -14.28 3.13
C LEU A 495 15.93 -15.70 3.07
N ILE A 496 14.63 -15.89 3.32
CA ILE A 496 13.95 -17.18 3.13
C ILE A 496 13.91 -17.53 1.64
N ASN A 497 13.49 -16.58 0.79
CA ASN A 497 13.43 -16.73 -0.67
C ASN A 497 14.79 -17.14 -1.24
N ASP A 498 15.89 -16.53 -0.78
CA ASP A 498 17.26 -16.92 -1.16
C ASP A 498 17.52 -18.41 -0.92
N ARG A 499 17.14 -18.95 0.24
CA ARG A 499 17.38 -20.37 0.58
C ARG A 499 16.54 -21.33 -0.22
N LEU A 500 15.32 -20.92 -0.54
CA LEU A 500 14.42 -21.73 -1.35
C LEU A 500 14.89 -21.76 -2.80
N VAL A 501 15.24 -20.60 -3.37
CA VAL A 501 15.81 -20.52 -4.73
C VAL A 501 17.09 -21.36 -4.81
N ALA A 502 17.98 -21.28 -3.82
CA ALA A 502 19.18 -22.12 -3.75
C ALA A 502 18.88 -23.63 -3.69
N ALA A 503 17.71 -24.01 -3.15
CA ALA A 503 17.22 -25.39 -3.08
C ALA A 503 16.32 -25.78 -4.26
N GLY A 504 16.13 -24.92 -5.26
CA GLY A 504 15.20 -25.14 -6.37
C GLY A 504 13.72 -25.17 -5.97
N LYS A 505 13.37 -24.58 -4.82
CA LYS A 505 12.00 -24.47 -4.29
C LYS A 505 11.52 -23.01 -4.33
N PRO A 506 10.20 -22.75 -4.42
CA PRO A 506 9.63 -21.40 -4.21
C PRO A 506 9.16 -21.21 -2.73
N ALA A 507 8.52 -20.11 -2.28
CA ALA A 507 8.49 -19.68 -0.84
C ALA A 507 7.21 -19.76 0.05
N SER A 508 7.36 -19.86 1.40
CA SER A 508 6.34 -19.61 2.47
C SER A 508 6.94 -19.42 3.89
N GLY A 509 6.15 -19.27 4.98
CA GLY A 509 6.62 -19.03 6.37
C GLY A 509 5.68 -19.48 7.53
N ALA A 510 6.15 -19.40 8.80
CA ALA A 510 5.50 -19.64 10.12
C ALA A 510 6.04 -18.76 11.31
N PHE A 511 5.21 -18.35 12.28
CA PHE A 511 5.45 -17.22 13.22
C PHE A 511 5.56 -17.59 14.73
N THR A 512 5.97 -16.64 15.58
CA THR A 512 5.92 -16.70 17.06
C THR A 512 4.78 -15.87 17.61
N ASP A 513 3.87 -16.52 18.32
CA ASP A 513 2.69 -15.91 18.94
C ASP A 513 3.04 -14.87 20.03
N ILE A 514 2.51 -13.64 19.91
CA ILE A 514 2.68 -12.56 20.90
C ILE A 514 1.40 -12.44 21.72
N THR A 515 1.47 -12.75 23.02
CA THR A 515 0.28 -12.85 23.87
C THR A 515 0.15 -11.73 24.92
N GLU A 516 1.04 -10.73 24.90
CA GLU A 516 1.10 -9.64 25.88
C GLU A 516 1.23 -8.26 25.22
N GLY A 517 0.45 -7.30 25.72
CA GLY A 517 0.42 -5.91 25.22
C GLY A 517 -0.93 -5.54 24.62
N HIS A 518 -1.12 -4.26 24.30
CA HIS A 518 -2.35 -3.74 23.71
C HIS A 518 -2.07 -2.55 22.79
N ASN A 519 -2.94 -2.29 21.82
CA ASN A 519 -2.97 -0.97 21.18
C ASN A 519 -3.86 -0.02 21.98
N SER A 520 -3.64 1.28 21.76
CA SER A 520 -4.54 2.29 22.29
C SER A 520 -5.90 2.24 21.60
N GLY A 521 -6.96 2.15 22.40
CA GLY A 521 -8.34 2.52 22.08
C GLY A 521 -8.79 3.75 22.87
N PHE A 522 -10.07 4.11 22.78
CA PHE A 522 -10.67 5.18 23.59
C PHE A 522 -12.08 4.84 24.06
N GLU A 523 -12.34 5.04 25.36
CA GLU A 523 -13.64 5.51 25.85
C GLU A 523 -13.44 7.01 26.11
N CYS A 524 -13.70 7.85 25.11
CA CYS A 524 -13.38 9.27 25.19
C CYS A 524 -14.01 9.91 26.46
N PRO A 525 -13.28 10.71 27.25
CA PRO A 525 -11.99 11.35 26.92
C PRO A 525 -10.72 10.60 27.36
N GLU A 526 -10.81 9.36 27.85
CA GLU A 526 -9.65 8.63 28.39
C GLU A 526 -9.12 7.59 27.40
N SER A 527 -7.78 7.44 27.36
CA SER A 527 -7.15 6.34 26.65
C SER A 527 -7.64 5.01 27.25
N SER A 528 -8.26 4.17 26.45
CA SER A 528 -8.62 2.81 26.83
C SER A 528 -7.82 1.81 26.00
N VAL A 529 -7.98 0.53 26.27
CA VAL A 529 -7.34 -0.55 25.52
C VAL A 529 -8.30 -0.99 24.42
N ALA A 530 -7.95 -0.85 23.13
CA ALA A 530 -8.83 -1.28 22.02
C ALA A 530 -8.80 -2.80 21.83
N PHE A 531 -7.62 -3.34 21.53
CA PHE A 531 -7.37 -4.76 21.41
C PHE A 531 -6.21 -5.17 22.32
N ASP A 532 -6.40 -6.26 23.06
CA ASP A 532 -5.32 -6.96 23.76
C ASP A 532 -4.73 -8.05 22.84
N ALA A 533 -3.40 -8.18 22.88
CA ALA A 533 -2.70 -9.34 22.33
C ALA A 533 -3.25 -10.63 22.96
N THR A 534 -3.30 -11.73 22.22
CA THR A 534 -3.82 -13.01 22.74
C THR A 534 -3.07 -14.21 22.21
N THR A 535 -3.46 -15.41 22.66
CA THR A 535 -2.97 -16.64 22.06
C THR A 535 -3.58 -16.84 20.68
N GLY A 536 -2.74 -17.03 19.67
CA GLY A 536 -3.09 -17.16 18.26
C GLY A 536 -3.21 -15.80 17.57
N TRP A 537 -3.77 -15.78 16.37
CA TRP A 537 -3.91 -14.52 15.63
C TRP A 537 -4.77 -13.49 16.40
N ASP A 538 -4.29 -12.25 16.45
CA ASP A 538 -5.02 -11.09 16.97
C ASP A 538 -4.90 -9.84 16.07
N PRO A 539 -5.86 -8.90 16.10
CA PRO A 539 -5.85 -7.69 15.27
C PRO A 539 -4.88 -6.61 15.81
N LEU A 540 -3.83 -7.03 16.50
CA LEU A 540 -2.81 -6.16 17.10
C LEU A 540 -1.40 -6.55 16.63
N THR A 541 -1.08 -7.84 16.68
CA THR A 541 0.20 -8.45 16.33
C THR A 541 0.10 -9.52 15.26
N GLY A 542 -1.12 -9.82 14.79
CA GLY A 542 -1.36 -10.87 13.83
C GLY A 542 -0.96 -12.23 14.41
N TRP A 543 -0.21 -13.04 13.65
CA TRP A 543 0.38 -14.28 14.16
C TRP A 543 1.63 -14.07 15.02
N GLY A 544 2.00 -12.82 15.28
CA GLY A 544 3.15 -12.41 16.08
C GLY A 544 4.44 -12.27 15.27
N THR A 545 5.60 -12.48 15.92
CA THR A 545 6.93 -12.08 15.39
C THR A 545 7.67 -13.21 14.68
N PRO A 546 8.53 -12.90 13.68
CA PRO A 546 9.21 -13.92 12.92
C PRO A 546 10.24 -14.67 13.76
N LYS A 547 10.22 -16.00 13.70
CA LYS A 547 11.37 -16.85 14.05
C LYS A 547 11.95 -17.43 12.79
N PHE A 548 13.14 -16.98 12.41
CA PHE A 548 13.70 -17.31 11.10
C PHE A 548 13.75 -18.82 10.82
N SER A 549 14.21 -19.64 11.78
CA SER A 549 14.33 -21.09 11.57
C SER A 549 12.98 -21.80 11.45
N GLU A 550 11.97 -21.36 12.18
CA GLU A 550 10.61 -21.93 12.14
C GLU A 550 9.91 -21.50 10.84
N LEU A 551 10.02 -20.21 10.46
CA LEU A 551 9.57 -19.70 9.17
C LEU A 551 10.21 -20.50 8.03
N LEU A 552 11.54 -20.66 8.05
CA LEU A 552 12.27 -21.41 7.03
C LEU A 552 11.82 -22.87 6.99
N ALA A 553 11.65 -23.54 8.14
CA ALA A 553 11.18 -24.92 8.15
C ALA A 553 9.78 -25.05 7.53
N ALA A 554 8.86 -24.14 7.87
CA ALA A 554 7.53 -24.07 7.26
C ALA A 554 7.59 -23.74 5.76
N ALA A 555 8.55 -22.91 5.34
CA ALA A 555 8.84 -22.62 3.94
C ALA A 555 9.20 -23.88 3.14
N PHE A 556 9.87 -24.84 3.77
CA PHE A 556 10.28 -26.09 3.15
C PHE A 556 9.24 -27.21 3.28
N ALA A 557 8.18 -27.01 4.07
CA ALA A 557 7.04 -27.92 4.12
C ALA A 557 6.23 -27.79 2.82
N GLU A 558 5.93 -28.94 2.19
CA GLU A 558 5.18 -29.04 0.94
C GLU A 558 3.67 -29.04 1.18
#